data_AF-A0A8B6CND9-F1
#
_entry.id   AF-A0A8B6CND9-F1
#
_cell.length_a   1.000
_cell.length_b   1.000
_cell.length_c   1.000
_cell.angle_alpha   90.00
_cell.angle_beta   90.00
_cell.angle_gamma   90.00
#
_symmetry.space_group_name_H-M   'P 1'
#
loop_
_entity.id
_entity.type
_entity.pdbx_description
1 polymer ?
#
loop_
_entity_poly.entity_id
_entity_poly.type
_entity_poly.pdbx_seq_one_letter_code
_entity_poly.pdbx_strand_id
1 'polypeptide(L)'
;MAQTVSEMDVLEKKVRDNIPYLQEHISDVKIIVDYLIEMHVINLNDKTKFLNDRISRKDQIHDILEEIITRKKFDVLIKALEKTDNDTAVEILTTNDKEFADFIENQEEAVGSSTKDIAKLEAEKSTLEIDLAHIQTVERDIRKLLEEKTTRIEASQTGNNDKKQLEKDVKKLQEELKVLNKEYKEKTEFVKTITQQYDEVVALNKILQDQKREKDRKERDNDREQREEDRKERDHDKEQREKDREQREKERQERDHDRDQREKDRKEREIDREERVKERKLRDLEREKRDQDREEDKKERNKDREERKEDRKLRGQENEERKKDIEQREKEREQREKDTQSHEQLHKNVDLILQIIGQQNTKDGKCGRNETSEASETREASEANGPPVLRKNNAYDLRTESIRKNYRM
;
A
#
# COMPACT_ATOMS: atom_id res chain seq x y z
N MET A 1 14.86 -36.71 -10.88
CA MET A 1 14.08 -35.77 -10.05
C MET A 1 14.50 -34.32 -10.28
N ALA A 2 15.74 -33.90 -9.97
CA ALA A 2 16.15 -32.51 -10.27
C ALA A 2 16.32 -32.24 -11.79
N GLN A 3 17.07 -33.09 -12.52
CA GLN A 3 17.29 -32.94 -13.97
C GLN A 3 15.98 -32.98 -14.78
N THR A 4 15.07 -33.88 -14.40
CA THR A 4 13.77 -34.09 -15.07
C THR A 4 12.85 -32.87 -15.11
N VAL A 5 13.01 -31.88 -14.22
CA VAL A 5 12.21 -30.63 -14.30
C VAL A 5 12.73 -29.75 -15.43
N SER A 6 14.05 -29.61 -15.57
CA SER A 6 14.66 -28.83 -16.66
C SER A 6 14.36 -29.42 -18.03
N GLU A 7 14.31 -30.76 -18.14
CA GLU A 7 13.96 -31.48 -19.37
C GLU A 7 12.48 -31.24 -19.76
N MET A 8 11.57 -31.25 -18.78
CA MET A 8 10.15 -30.96 -18.98
C MET A 8 9.90 -29.54 -19.49
N ASP A 9 10.60 -28.54 -18.96
CA ASP A 9 10.39 -27.13 -19.31
C ASP A 9 11.04 -26.78 -20.66
N VAL A 10 12.14 -27.45 -21.04
CA VAL A 10 12.70 -27.39 -22.40
C VAL A 10 11.74 -28.01 -23.42
N LEU A 11 11.14 -29.17 -23.12
CA LEU A 11 10.13 -29.78 -24.00
C LEU A 11 8.85 -28.93 -24.11
N GLU A 12 8.41 -28.28 -23.02
CA GLU A 12 7.30 -27.32 -23.12
C GLU A 12 7.64 -26.17 -24.07
N LYS A 13 8.80 -25.54 -23.92
CA LYS A 13 9.24 -24.47 -24.81
C LYS A 13 9.32 -24.95 -26.27
N LYS A 14 9.94 -26.11 -26.53
CA LYS A 14 10.01 -26.71 -27.87
C LYS A 14 8.64 -26.90 -28.50
N VAL A 15 7.67 -27.45 -27.77
CA VAL A 15 6.31 -27.65 -28.28
C VAL A 15 5.67 -26.31 -28.58
N ARG A 16 5.76 -25.33 -27.66
CA ARG A 16 5.21 -23.97 -27.84
C ARG A 16 5.81 -23.25 -29.05
N ASP A 17 7.14 -23.21 -29.17
CA ASP A 17 7.87 -22.56 -30.26
C ASP A 17 7.54 -23.19 -31.63
N ASN A 18 7.19 -24.49 -31.66
CA ASN A 18 6.89 -25.25 -32.89
C ASN A 18 5.39 -25.51 -33.16
N ILE A 19 4.45 -24.94 -32.38
CA ILE A 19 2.99 -25.09 -32.64
C ILE A 19 2.63 -24.85 -34.12
N PRO A 20 3.09 -23.78 -34.80
CA PRO A 20 2.72 -23.52 -36.19
C PRO A 20 3.18 -24.60 -37.17
N TYR A 21 4.34 -25.22 -36.91
CA TYR A 21 4.86 -26.32 -37.72
C TYR A 21 4.03 -27.59 -37.50
N LEU A 22 3.78 -27.93 -36.22
CA LEU A 22 2.99 -29.10 -35.83
C LEU A 22 1.56 -29.04 -36.38
N GLN A 23 0.93 -27.86 -36.39
CA GLN A 23 -0.38 -27.63 -37.00
C GLN A 23 -0.47 -27.95 -38.50
N GLU A 24 0.64 -27.86 -39.24
CA GLU A 24 0.68 -28.17 -40.68
C GLU A 24 1.02 -29.63 -40.95
N HIS A 25 1.97 -30.17 -40.20
CA HIS A 25 2.54 -31.50 -40.46
C HIS A 25 1.74 -32.63 -39.82
N ILE A 26 1.09 -32.43 -38.66
CA ILE A 26 0.25 -33.45 -38.00
C ILE A 26 -0.94 -33.81 -38.89
N SER A 27 -0.79 -34.90 -39.62
CA SER A 27 -1.66 -35.36 -40.70
C SER A 27 -3.02 -35.86 -40.21
N ASP A 28 -3.03 -36.80 -39.27
CA ASP A 28 -4.24 -37.50 -38.80
C ASP A 28 -4.52 -37.24 -37.30
N VAL A 29 -5.22 -36.13 -37.05
CA VAL A 29 -5.64 -35.67 -35.71
C VAL A 29 -6.42 -36.75 -34.95
N LYS A 30 -7.19 -37.59 -35.65
CA LYS A 30 -8.05 -38.61 -35.04
C LYS A 30 -7.21 -39.70 -34.37
N ILE A 31 -6.13 -40.16 -35.03
CA ILE A 31 -5.24 -41.18 -34.46
C ILE A 31 -4.55 -40.63 -33.21
N ILE A 32 -4.12 -39.36 -33.21
CA ILE A 32 -3.53 -38.71 -32.03
C ILE A 32 -4.54 -38.60 -30.88
N VAL A 33 -5.78 -38.14 -31.13
CA VAL A 33 -6.81 -38.08 -30.07
C VAL A 33 -7.14 -39.47 -29.52
N ASP A 34 -7.28 -40.48 -30.38
CA ASP A 34 -7.55 -41.85 -29.94
C ASP A 34 -6.39 -42.43 -29.10
N TYR A 35 -5.12 -42.13 -29.44
CA TYR A 35 -3.98 -42.51 -28.62
C TYR A 35 -3.88 -41.75 -27.29
N LEU A 36 -4.21 -40.46 -27.27
CA LEU A 36 -4.22 -39.66 -26.04
C LEU A 36 -5.33 -40.11 -25.07
N ILE A 37 -6.41 -40.72 -25.56
CA ILE A 37 -7.44 -41.36 -24.73
C ILE A 37 -6.98 -42.75 -24.25
N GLU A 38 -6.34 -43.56 -25.11
CA GLU A 38 -5.69 -44.83 -24.74
C GLU A 38 -4.70 -44.62 -23.57
N MET A 39 -3.90 -43.56 -23.64
CA MET A 39 -2.89 -43.18 -22.65
C MET A 39 -3.43 -42.30 -21.50
N HIS A 40 -4.75 -42.11 -21.41
CA HIS A 40 -5.45 -41.35 -20.36
C HIS A 40 -4.98 -39.89 -20.19
N VAL A 41 -4.43 -39.28 -21.24
CA VAL A 41 -4.13 -37.83 -21.28
C VAL A 41 -5.42 -37.04 -21.51
N ILE A 42 -6.29 -37.51 -22.39
CA ILE A 42 -7.60 -36.88 -22.71
C ILE A 42 -8.75 -37.79 -22.20
N ASN A 43 -9.84 -37.21 -21.70
CA ASN A 43 -11.02 -37.97 -21.30
C ASN A 43 -11.84 -38.37 -22.54
N LEU A 44 -12.43 -39.57 -22.54
CA LEU A 44 -13.34 -40.01 -23.60
C LEU A 44 -14.51 -39.03 -23.83
N ASN A 45 -14.98 -38.37 -22.77
CA ASN A 45 -16.02 -37.34 -22.85
C ASN A 45 -15.57 -36.09 -23.63
N ASP A 46 -14.27 -35.77 -23.61
CA ASP A 46 -13.70 -34.60 -24.29
C ASP A 46 -13.37 -34.91 -25.77
N LYS A 47 -13.48 -36.17 -26.22
CA LYS A 47 -13.19 -36.56 -27.61
C LYS A 47 -13.98 -35.72 -28.63
N THR A 48 -15.22 -35.36 -28.32
CA THR A 48 -16.10 -34.55 -29.17
C THR A 48 -15.81 -33.04 -29.12
N LYS A 49 -15.00 -32.57 -28.15
CA LYS A 49 -14.44 -31.21 -28.15
C LYS A 49 -13.36 -31.11 -29.22
N PHE A 50 -12.37 -32.02 -29.17
CA PHE A 50 -11.19 -32.00 -30.04
C PHE A 50 -11.47 -32.47 -31.48
N LEU A 51 -12.39 -33.42 -31.68
CA LEU A 51 -12.79 -33.91 -33.01
C LEU A 51 -14.14 -33.31 -33.46
N ASN A 52 -14.29 -32.00 -33.30
CA ASN A 52 -15.47 -31.27 -33.75
C ASN A 52 -15.26 -30.76 -35.18
N ASP A 53 -16.00 -31.29 -36.16
CA ASP A 53 -15.92 -30.93 -37.59
C ASP A 53 -16.21 -29.45 -37.89
N ARG A 54 -16.70 -28.67 -36.91
CA ARG A 54 -16.91 -27.21 -37.02
C ARG A 54 -15.65 -26.40 -36.71
N ILE A 55 -14.61 -27.03 -36.18
CA ILE A 55 -13.31 -26.43 -35.80
C ILE A 55 -12.31 -26.83 -36.89
N SER A 56 -11.41 -25.93 -37.33
CA SER A 56 -10.45 -26.28 -38.39
C SER A 56 -9.40 -27.26 -37.87
N ARG A 57 -8.82 -28.10 -38.74
CA ARG A 57 -7.74 -29.05 -38.37
C ARG A 57 -6.60 -28.36 -37.62
N LYS A 58 -6.22 -27.13 -38.00
CA LYS A 58 -5.17 -26.38 -37.30
C LYS A 58 -5.56 -26.01 -35.87
N ASP A 59 -6.81 -25.60 -35.65
CA ASP A 59 -7.31 -25.23 -34.33
C ASP A 59 -7.52 -26.47 -33.46
N GLN A 60 -8.01 -27.57 -34.02
CA GLN A 60 -8.09 -28.88 -33.36
C GLN A 60 -6.71 -29.33 -32.84
N ILE A 61 -5.67 -29.21 -33.67
CA ILE A 61 -4.28 -29.52 -33.29
C ILE A 61 -3.79 -28.58 -32.18
N HIS A 62 -4.10 -27.28 -32.26
CA HIS A 62 -3.71 -26.31 -31.22
C HIS A 62 -4.33 -26.63 -29.85
N ASP A 63 -5.65 -26.88 -29.81
CA ASP A 63 -6.37 -27.28 -28.61
C ASP A 63 -5.77 -28.55 -27.97
N ILE A 64 -5.38 -29.54 -28.79
CA ILE A 64 -4.73 -30.77 -28.33
C ILE A 64 -3.34 -30.48 -27.75
N LEU A 65 -2.54 -29.63 -28.42
CA LEU A 65 -1.19 -29.29 -27.96
C LEU A 65 -1.21 -28.52 -26.63
N GLU A 66 -2.10 -27.54 -26.45
CA GLU A 66 -2.23 -26.82 -25.17
C GLU A 66 -2.76 -27.73 -24.04
N GLU A 67 -3.64 -28.69 -24.31
CA GLU A 67 -4.06 -29.70 -23.31
C GLU A 67 -2.88 -30.60 -22.89
N ILE A 68 -2.01 -30.99 -23.83
CA ILE A 68 -0.79 -31.78 -23.56
C ILE A 68 0.25 -30.96 -22.78
N ILE A 69 0.43 -29.68 -23.12
CA ILE A 69 1.30 -28.76 -22.39
C ILE A 69 0.78 -28.58 -20.96
N THR A 70 -0.51 -28.27 -20.80
CA THR A 70 -1.17 -28.09 -19.49
C THR A 70 -1.01 -29.31 -18.59
N ARG A 71 -1.02 -30.52 -19.15
CA ARG A 71 -0.83 -31.78 -18.42
C ARG A 71 0.64 -32.23 -18.30
N LYS A 72 1.58 -31.52 -18.94
CA LYS A 72 3.00 -31.88 -19.14
C LYS A 72 3.18 -33.35 -19.54
N LYS A 73 2.66 -33.71 -20.72
CA LYS A 73 2.66 -35.10 -21.28
C LYS A 73 3.39 -35.26 -22.62
N PHE A 74 4.55 -34.62 -22.77
CA PHE A 74 5.30 -34.58 -24.03
C PHE A 74 5.77 -35.95 -24.52
N ASP A 75 6.19 -36.85 -23.63
CA ASP A 75 6.55 -38.24 -23.95
C ASP A 75 5.37 -39.12 -24.38
N VAL A 76 4.12 -38.64 -24.25
CA VAL A 76 2.94 -39.25 -24.87
C VAL A 76 2.66 -38.64 -26.25
N LEU A 77 2.89 -37.33 -26.42
CA LEU A 77 2.81 -36.66 -27.73
C LEU A 77 3.82 -37.24 -28.72
N ILE A 78 5.08 -37.43 -28.30
CA ILE A 78 6.13 -38.02 -29.14
C ILE A 78 5.69 -39.40 -29.64
N LYS A 79 5.17 -40.26 -28.76
CA LYS A 79 4.62 -41.58 -29.13
C LYS A 79 3.35 -41.52 -29.98
N ALA A 80 2.57 -40.44 -29.90
CA ALA A 80 1.44 -40.20 -30.78
C ALA A 80 1.91 -39.89 -32.22
N LEU A 81 2.98 -39.10 -32.33
CA LEU A 81 3.61 -38.74 -33.60
C LEU A 81 4.32 -39.93 -34.24
N GLU A 82 5.05 -40.74 -33.45
CA GLU A 82 5.60 -42.04 -33.85
C GLU A 82 4.50 -42.99 -34.39
N LYS A 83 3.34 -43.06 -33.72
CA LYS A 83 2.17 -43.86 -34.17
C LYS A 83 1.47 -43.33 -35.44
N THR A 84 1.88 -42.17 -35.98
CA THR A 84 1.24 -41.53 -37.14
C THR A 84 2.22 -41.27 -38.29
N ASP A 85 3.39 -41.93 -38.28
CA ASP A 85 4.47 -41.79 -39.27
C ASP A 85 4.91 -40.32 -39.47
N ASN A 86 4.76 -39.48 -38.43
CA ASN A 86 5.11 -38.06 -38.44
C ASN A 86 6.58 -37.84 -38.00
N ASP A 87 7.50 -38.54 -38.64
CA ASP A 87 8.93 -38.63 -38.27
C ASP A 87 9.58 -37.25 -38.06
N THR A 88 9.34 -36.27 -38.94
CA THR A 88 9.93 -34.92 -38.83
C THR A 88 9.41 -34.14 -37.61
N ALA A 89 8.19 -34.43 -37.15
CA ALA A 89 7.65 -33.84 -35.92
C ALA A 89 8.21 -34.53 -34.66
N VAL A 90 8.51 -35.84 -34.74
CA VAL A 90 9.26 -36.56 -33.70
C VAL A 90 10.69 -36.00 -33.59
N GLU A 91 11.36 -35.82 -34.73
CA GLU A 91 12.70 -35.26 -34.83
C GLU A 91 12.78 -33.87 -34.19
N ILE A 92 11.96 -32.90 -34.61
CA ILE A 92 11.96 -31.54 -34.06
C ILE A 92 11.78 -31.49 -32.53
N LEU A 93 10.98 -32.39 -31.96
CA LEU A 93 10.79 -32.45 -30.50
C LEU A 93 11.96 -33.15 -29.78
N THR A 94 12.59 -34.14 -30.40
CA THR A 94 13.62 -34.99 -29.77
C THR A 94 15.06 -34.48 -29.97
N THR A 95 15.42 -34.00 -31.16
CA THR A 95 16.74 -33.44 -31.51
C THR A 95 17.15 -32.30 -30.57
N ASN A 96 18.39 -32.26 -30.09
CA ASN A 96 18.81 -31.22 -29.13
C ASN A 96 18.78 -29.82 -29.78
N ASP A 97 18.54 -28.76 -29.00
CA ASP A 97 18.45 -27.38 -29.52
C ASP A 97 19.69 -26.97 -30.34
N LYS A 98 20.87 -27.49 -29.97
CA LYS A 98 22.10 -27.30 -30.74
C LYS A 98 22.07 -28.05 -32.07
N GLU A 99 21.66 -29.32 -32.08
CA GLU A 99 21.58 -30.13 -33.31
C GLU A 99 20.50 -29.60 -34.27
N PHE A 100 19.43 -28.99 -33.75
CA PHE A 100 18.42 -28.28 -34.55
C PHE A 100 18.96 -26.95 -35.11
N ALA A 101 19.73 -26.19 -34.33
CA ALA A 101 20.44 -25.02 -34.84
C ALA A 101 21.47 -25.41 -35.92
N ASP A 102 22.28 -26.44 -35.66
CA ASP A 102 23.22 -27.02 -36.61
C ASP A 102 22.46 -27.50 -37.88
N PHE A 103 21.26 -28.09 -37.77
CA PHE A 103 20.42 -28.48 -38.92
C PHE A 103 19.96 -27.27 -39.75
N ILE A 104 19.48 -26.20 -39.12
CA ILE A 104 19.09 -24.96 -39.82
C ILE A 104 20.30 -24.29 -40.50
N GLU A 105 21.46 -24.29 -39.86
CA GLU A 105 22.70 -23.77 -40.43
C GLU A 105 23.18 -24.61 -41.62
N ASN A 106 23.10 -25.95 -41.54
CA ASN A 106 23.34 -26.85 -42.68
C ASN A 106 22.36 -26.62 -43.85
N GLN A 107 21.09 -26.26 -43.59
CA GLN A 107 20.14 -25.88 -44.64
C GLN A 107 20.54 -24.55 -45.31
N GLU A 108 20.98 -23.53 -44.56
CA GLU A 108 21.50 -22.29 -45.17
C GLU A 108 22.84 -22.52 -45.90
N GLU A 109 23.72 -23.42 -45.45
CA GLU A 109 24.92 -23.84 -46.20
C GLU A 109 24.58 -24.61 -47.49
N ALA A 110 23.58 -25.50 -47.48
CA ALA A 110 23.11 -26.21 -48.68
C ALA A 110 22.51 -25.24 -49.71
N VAL A 111 21.81 -24.20 -49.27
CA VAL A 111 21.38 -23.09 -50.14
C VAL A 111 22.59 -22.34 -50.70
N GLY A 112 23.62 -22.12 -49.87
CA GLY A 112 24.91 -21.60 -50.29
C GLY A 112 25.61 -22.46 -51.36
N SER A 113 25.53 -23.79 -51.28
CA SER A 113 26.00 -24.69 -52.35
C SER A 113 25.17 -24.51 -53.61
N SER A 114 23.83 -24.45 -53.49
CA SER A 114 22.93 -24.36 -54.64
C SER A 114 23.25 -23.19 -55.56
N THR A 115 23.76 -22.06 -55.04
CA THR A 115 24.19 -20.91 -55.86
C THR A 115 25.40 -21.23 -56.76
N LYS A 116 26.31 -22.09 -56.31
CA LYS A 116 27.45 -22.59 -57.09
C LYS A 116 26.99 -23.67 -58.08
N ASP A 117 26.04 -24.50 -57.67
CA ASP A 117 25.45 -25.53 -58.52
C ASP A 117 24.63 -24.92 -59.67
N ILE A 118 23.90 -23.82 -59.45
CA ILE A 118 23.27 -22.99 -60.50
C ILE A 118 24.33 -22.50 -61.51
N ALA A 119 25.37 -21.81 -61.03
CA ALA A 119 26.41 -21.26 -61.91
C ALA A 119 27.15 -22.35 -62.71
N LYS A 120 27.29 -23.55 -62.13
CA LYS A 120 27.82 -24.73 -62.81
C LYS A 120 26.86 -25.26 -63.88
N LEU A 121 25.57 -25.39 -63.58
CA LEU A 121 24.54 -25.83 -64.55
C LEU A 121 24.39 -24.84 -65.71
N GLU A 122 24.50 -23.52 -65.46
CA GLU A 122 24.54 -22.50 -66.52
C GLU A 122 25.76 -22.68 -67.44
N ALA A 123 26.94 -22.96 -66.89
CA ALA A 123 28.15 -23.22 -67.67
C ALA A 123 28.07 -24.53 -68.48
N GLU A 124 27.56 -25.61 -67.88
CA GLU A 124 27.35 -26.90 -68.56
C GLU A 124 26.29 -26.77 -69.66
N LYS A 125 25.19 -26.04 -69.43
CA LYS A 125 24.20 -25.71 -70.47
C LYS A 125 24.81 -24.91 -71.62
N SER A 126 25.57 -23.85 -71.32
CA SER A 126 26.20 -22.99 -72.32
C SER A 126 27.18 -23.74 -73.22
N THR A 127 28.01 -24.63 -72.64
CA THR A 127 28.92 -25.48 -73.44
C THR A 127 28.18 -26.48 -74.33
N LEU A 128 27.08 -27.08 -73.84
CA LEU A 128 26.23 -27.98 -74.65
C LEU A 128 25.50 -27.26 -75.78
N GLU A 129 25.05 -26.02 -75.58
CA GLU A 129 24.42 -25.19 -76.63
C GLU A 129 25.42 -24.85 -77.76
N ILE A 130 26.68 -24.58 -77.41
CA ILE A 130 27.78 -24.39 -78.38
C ILE A 130 28.05 -25.70 -79.15
N ASP A 131 28.11 -26.83 -78.46
CA ASP A 131 28.31 -28.16 -79.06
C ASP A 131 27.18 -28.52 -80.04
N LEU A 132 25.92 -28.26 -79.68
CA LEU A 132 24.77 -28.48 -80.55
C LEU A 132 24.82 -27.58 -81.80
N ALA A 133 25.23 -26.32 -81.67
CA ALA A 133 25.41 -25.40 -82.80
C ALA A 133 26.55 -25.83 -83.74
N HIS A 134 27.62 -26.41 -83.19
CA HIS A 134 28.70 -27.02 -83.98
C HIS A 134 28.20 -28.25 -84.74
N ILE A 135 27.51 -29.17 -84.08
CA ILE A 135 26.92 -30.38 -84.68
C ILE A 135 25.96 -30.02 -85.82
N GLN A 136 25.04 -29.07 -85.62
CA GLN A 136 24.13 -28.60 -86.68
C GLN A 136 24.87 -28.01 -87.90
N THR A 137 26.09 -27.49 -87.70
CA THR A 137 26.90 -26.94 -88.79
C THR A 137 27.63 -28.04 -89.55
N VAL A 138 28.21 -29.02 -88.84
CA VAL A 138 28.78 -30.23 -89.46
C VAL A 138 27.70 -31.00 -90.24
N GLU A 139 26.49 -31.14 -89.68
CA GLU A 139 25.37 -31.81 -90.35
C GLU A 139 24.97 -31.11 -91.66
N ARG A 140 24.90 -29.78 -91.64
CA ARG A 140 24.58 -28.93 -92.80
C ARG A 140 25.60 -29.12 -93.93
N ASP A 141 26.87 -29.24 -93.60
CA ASP A 141 27.93 -29.38 -94.61
C ASP A 141 28.07 -30.83 -95.12
N ILE A 142 27.82 -31.85 -94.27
CA ILE A 142 27.67 -33.25 -94.74
C ILE A 142 26.48 -33.38 -95.69
N ARG A 143 25.34 -32.73 -95.40
CA ARG A 143 24.16 -32.70 -96.30
C ARG A 143 24.50 -32.11 -97.68
N LYS A 144 25.22 -30.98 -97.74
CA LYS A 144 25.71 -30.41 -99.02
C LYS A 144 26.63 -31.37 -99.77
N LEU A 145 27.60 -31.97 -99.08
CA LEU A 145 28.56 -32.90 -99.70
C LEU A 145 27.89 -34.18 -100.21
N LEU A 146 26.80 -34.63 -99.56
CA LEU A 146 25.94 -35.70 -100.08
C LEU A 146 25.24 -35.25 -101.36
N GLU A 147 24.59 -34.10 -101.37
CA GLU A 147 23.88 -33.53 -102.53
C GLU A 147 24.81 -33.29 -103.74
N GLU A 148 26.02 -32.76 -103.51
CA GLU A 148 27.05 -32.63 -104.53
C GLU A 148 27.53 -33.98 -105.08
N LYS A 149 27.61 -35.03 -104.25
CA LYS A 149 28.06 -36.36 -104.72
C LYS A 149 26.94 -37.14 -105.40
N THR A 150 25.69 -37.04 -104.97
CA THR A 150 24.55 -37.67 -105.65
C THR A 150 24.28 -37.03 -107.01
N THR A 151 24.25 -35.70 -107.10
CA THR A 151 24.09 -35.00 -108.39
C THR A 151 25.22 -35.32 -109.37
N ARG A 152 26.47 -35.47 -108.90
CA ARG A 152 27.58 -35.97 -109.73
C ARG A 152 27.39 -37.41 -110.20
N ILE A 153 26.84 -38.31 -109.38
CA ILE A 153 26.51 -39.69 -109.79
C ILE A 153 25.39 -39.69 -110.84
N GLU A 154 24.36 -38.86 -110.67
CA GLU A 154 23.21 -38.77 -111.58
C GLU A 154 23.58 -38.18 -112.94
N ALA A 155 24.41 -37.12 -112.96
CA ALA A 155 24.92 -36.50 -114.17
C ALA A 155 26.03 -37.33 -114.89
N SER A 156 26.46 -38.47 -114.33
CA SER A 156 27.70 -39.12 -114.76
C SER A 156 27.59 -39.96 -116.04
N GLN A 157 28.40 -39.58 -117.04
CA GLN A 157 28.99 -40.49 -118.02
C GLN A 157 30.41 -40.94 -117.57
N THR A 158 30.69 -40.96 -116.26
CA THR A 158 32.04 -41.27 -115.73
C THR A 158 32.38 -42.74 -115.89
N GLY A 159 33.69 -43.04 -115.80
CA GLY A 159 34.16 -44.42 -115.81
C GLY A 159 33.56 -45.23 -114.67
N ASN A 160 33.31 -46.53 -114.92
CA ASN A 160 32.74 -47.47 -113.95
C ASN A 160 33.48 -47.56 -112.59
N ASN A 161 34.71 -47.04 -112.51
CA ASN A 161 35.50 -47.00 -111.27
C ASN A 161 35.18 -45.76 -110.43
N ASP A 162 35.05 -44.58 -111.04
CA ASP A 162 34.79 -43.32 -110.35
C ASP A 162 33.41 -43.35 -109.69
N LYS A 163 32.40 -43.84 -110.43
CA LYS A 163 31.05 -44.06 -109.91
C LYS A 163 31.04 -44.98 -108.67
N LYS A 164 31.77 -46.11 -108.72
CA LYS A 164 31.90 -47.03 -107.57
C LYS A 164 32.60 -46.41 -106.37
N GLN A 165 33.49 -45.44 -106.58
CA GLN A 165 34.10 -44.71 -105.46
C GLN A 165 33.14 -43.67 -104.88
N LEU A 166 32.43 -42.90 -105.71
CA LEU A 166 31.39 -41.98 -105.25
C LEU A 166 30.27 -42.71 -104.48
N GLU A 167 29.86 -43.90 -104.93
CA GLU A 167 28.88 -44.75 -104.21
C GLU A 167 29.37 -45.22 -102.82
N LYS A 168 30.68 -45.46 -102.63
CA LYS A 168 31.26 -45.74 -101.31
C LYS A 168 31.30 -44.49 -100.44
N ASP A 169 31.73 -43.36 -101.00
CA ASP A 169 31.81 -42.08 -100.30
C ASP A 169 30.43 -41.65 -99.79
N VAL A 170 29.38 -41.78 -100.61
CA VAL A 170 28.00 -41.48 -100.22
C VAL A 170 27.54 -42.39 -99.07
N LYS A 171 27.85 -43.69 -99.10
CA LYS A 171 27.54 -44.60 -97.98
C LYS A 171 28.26 -44.20 -96.68
N LYS A 172 29.54 -43.84 -96.76
CA LYS A 172 30.32 -43.37 -95.60
C LYS A 172 29.73 -42.10 -95.01
N LEU A 173 29.40 -41.10 -95.83
CA LEU A 173 28.74 -39.87 -95.38
C LEU A 173 27.33 -40.13 -94.81
N GLN A 174 26.58 -41.11 -95.32
CA GLN A 174 25.30 -41.54 -94.75
C GLN A 174 25.45 -42.27 -93.39
N GLU A 175 26.57 -42.95 -93.14
CA GLU A 175 26.88 -43.56 -91.84
C GLU A 175 27.33 -42.51 -90.82
N GLU A 176 28.19 -41.58 -91.24
CA GLU A 176 28.60 -40.42 -90.44
C GLU A 176 27.40 -39.57 -90.01
N LEU A 177 26.49 -39.26 -90.93
CA LEU A 177 25.27 -38.49 -90.63
C LEU A 177 24.30 -39.25 -89.69
N LYS A 178 24.26 -40.59 -89.73
CA LYS A 178 23.48 -41.39 -88.76
C LYS A 178 24.07 -41.31 -87.35
N VAL A 179 25.40 -41.37 -87.22
CA VAL A 179 26.09 -41.22 -85.94
C VAL A 179 25.88 -39.81 -85.39
N LEU A 180 26.06 -38.78 -86.22
CA LEU A 180 25.88 -37.38 -85.85
C LEU A 180 24.44 -37.08 -85.40
N ASN A 181 23.44 -37.60 -86.10
CA ASN A 181 22.03 -37.45 -85.70
C ASN A 181 21.69 -38.17 -84.39
N LYS A 182 22.40 -39.27 -84.07
CA LYS A 182 22.26 -39.94 -82.78
C LYS A 182 22.83 -39.08 -81.65
N GLU A 183 24.06 -38.60 -81.81
CA GLU A 183 24.72 -37.71 -80.84
C GLU A 183 23.92 -36.43 -80.61
N TYR A 184 23.44 -35.80 -81.70
CA TYR A 184 22.57 -34.62 -81.63
C TYR A 184 21.33 -34.87 -80.77
N LYS A 185 20.66 -36.01 -80.95
CA LYS A 185 19.49 -36.38 -80.15
C LYS A 185 19.88 -36.62 -78.68
N GLU A 186 20.95 -37.34 -78.42
CA GLU A 186 21.42 -37.64 -77.05
C GLU A 186 21.79 -36.35 -76.30
N LYS A 187 22.50 -35.41 -76.93
CA LYS A 187 22.78 -34.07 -76.36
C LYS A 187 21.51 -33.21 -76.22
N THR A 188 20.57 -33.28 -77.17
CA THR A 188 19.31 -32.51 -77.10
C THR A 188 18.43 -32.95 -75.92
N GLU A 189 18.32 -34.26 -75.64
CA GLU A 189 17.59 -34.72 -74.45
C GLU A 189 18.33 -34.33 -73.15
N PHE A 190 19.67 -34.39 -73.13
CA PHE A 190 20.47 -33.98 -71.97
C PHE A 190 20.30 -32.49 -71.60
N VAL A 191 20.27 -31.60 -72.60
CA VAL A 191 20.01 -30.16 -72.39
C VAL A 191 18.60 -29.88 -71.84
N LYS A 192 17.59 -30.70 -72.18
CA LYS A 192 16.26 -30.62 -71.56
C LYS A 192 16.33 -30.95 -70.07
N THR A 193 17.00 -32.05 -69.71
CA THR A 193 17.16 -32.48 -68.31
C THR A 193 17.86 -31.41 -67.48
N ILE A 194 18.97 -30.84 -67.98
CA ILE A 194 19.68 -29.75 -67.31
C ILE A 194 18.80 -28.50 -67.17
N THR A 195 17.99 -28.17 -68.18
CA THR A 195 17.07 -27.03 -68.11
C THR A 195 15.95 -27.26 -67.07
N GLN A 196 15.41 -28.48 -66.98
CA GLN A 196 14.42 -28.83 -65.96
C GLN A 196 15.02 -28.72 -64.54
N GLN A 197 16.22 -29.26 -64.32
CA GLN A 197 16.93 -29.15 -63.04
C GLN A 197 17.23 -27.70 -62.66
N TYR A 198 17.61 -26.86 -63.64
CA TYR A 198 17.81 -25.43 -63.43
C TYR A 198 16.50 -24.72 -63.01
N ASP A 199 15.39 -24.98 -63.72
CA ASP A 199 14.09 -24.38 -63.43
C ASP A 199 13.56 -24.79 -62.04
N GLU A 200 13.77 -26.06 -61.64
CA GLU A 200 13.48 -26.58 -60.29
C GLU A 200 14.29 -25.89 -59.20
N VAL A 201 15.61 -25.74 -59.37
CA VAL A 201 16.48 -25.09 -58.38
C VAL A 201 16.19 -23.59 -58.26
N VAL A 202 15.81 -22.92 -59.35
CA VAL A 202 15.34 -21.53 -59.34
C VAL A 202 13.99 -21.39 -58.62
N ALA A 203 13.06 -22.33 -58.81
CA ALA A 203 11.79 -22.35 -58.10
C ALA A 203 11.97 -22.56 -56.59
N LEU A 204 12.82 -23.50 -56.18
CA LEU A 204 13.16 -23.74 -54.76
C LEU A 204 13.80 -22.51 -54.10
N ASN A 205 14.78 -21.88 -54.76
CA ASN A 205 15.40 -20.65 -54.26
C ASN A 205 14.38 -19.50 -54.07
N LYS A 206 13.37 -19.40 -54.94
CA LYS A 206 12.28 -18.43 -54.78
C LYS A 206 11.40 -18.75 -53.56
N ILE A 207 11.01 -20.01 -53.37
CA ILE A 207 10.20 -20.45 -52.22
C ILE A 207 10.92 -20.11 -50.91
N LEU A 208 12.22 -20.40 -50.81
CA LEU A 208 13.04 -20.07 -49.65
C LEU A 208 13.12 -18.56 -49.38
N GLN A 209 13.30 -17.73 -50.42
CA GLN A 209 13.29 -16.28 -50.26
C GLN A 209 11.96 -15.76 -49.73
N ASP A 210 10.84 -16.31 -50.18
CA ASP A 210 9.51 -15.92 -49.71
C ASP A 210 9.23 -16.44 -48.29
N GLN A 211 9.71 -17.63 -47.91
CA GLN A 211 9.72 -18.12 -46.52
C GLN A 211 10.55 -17.20 -45.59
N LYS A 212 11.75 -16.78 -46.02
CA LYS A 212 12.60 -15.85 -45.25
C LYS A 212 11.90 -14.50 -45.06
N ARG A 213 11.30 -13.95 -46.13
CA ARG A 213 10.46 -12.74 -46.06
C ARG A 213 9.24 -12.89 -45.14
N GLU A 214 8.69 -14.09 -44.98
CA GLU A 214 7.59 -14.34 -44.04
C GLU A 214 8.09 -14.40 -42.59
N LYS A 215 9.23 -15.04 -42.32
CA LYS A 215 9.90 -15.00 -41.01
C LYS A 215 10.22 -13.56 -40.61
N ASP A 216 10.83 -12.79 -41.52
CA ASP A 216 11.12 -11.36 -41.34
C ASP A 216 9.85 -10.52 -41.11
N ARG A 217 8.66 -10.96 -41.53
CA ARG A 217 7.38 -10.27 -41.25
C ARG A 217 6.89 -10.61 -39.85
N LYS A 218 6.80 -11.90 -39.51
CA LYS A 218 6.38 -12.39 -38.18
C LYS A 218 7.23 -11.76 -37.07
N GLU A 219 8.55 -11.72 -37.23
CA GLU A 219 9.45 -11.06 -36.29
C GLU A 219 9.10 -9.56 -36.09
N ARG A 220 8.85 -8.82 -37.19
CA ARG A 220 8.44 -7.41 -37.14
C ARG A 220 7.03 -7.17 -36.58
N ASP A 221 6.16 -8.18 -36.60
CA ASP A 221 4.82 -8.09 -36.01
C ASP A 221 4.86 -8.38 -34.50
N ASN A 222 5.63 -9.39 -34.05
CA ASN A 222 5.95 -9.58 -32.63
C ASN A 222 6.60 -8.31 -32.03
N ASP A 223 7.55 -7.72 -32.76
CA ASP A 223 8.25 -6.47 -32.43
C ASP A 223 7.32 -5.23 -32.38
N ARG A 224 6.10 -5.32 -32.96
CA ARG A 224 5.03 -4.31 -32.81
C ARG A 224 4.16 -4.58 -31.60
N GLU A 225 3.80 -5.83 -31.35
CA GLU A 225 2.97 -6.24 -30.20
C GLU A 225 3.67 -5.89 -28.88
N GLN A 226 4.95 -6.25 -28.73
CA GLN A 226 5.76 -5.88 -27.55
C GLN A 226 5.79 -4.35 -27.33
N ARG A 227 5.92 -3.55 -28.41
CA ARG A 227 5.89 -2.08 -28.33
C ARG A 227 4.52 -1.51 -27.99
N GLU A 228 3.45 -2.28 -28.11
CA GLU A 228 2.12 -1.92 -27.63
C GLU A 228 1.95 -2.27 -26.14
N GLU A 229 2.50 -3.39 -25.69
CA GLU A 229 2.58 -3.75 -24.26
C GLU A 229 3.41 -2.73 -23.48
N ASP A 230 4.60 -2.35 -23.98
CA ASP A 230 5.42 -1.25 -23.43
C ASP A 230 4.63 0.06 -23.29
N ARG A 231 3.64 0.31 -24.16
CA ARG A 231 2.80 1.53 -24.09
C ARG A 231 1.74 1.39 -23.01
N LYS A 232 1.04 0.26 -22.94
CA LYS A 232 0.03 -0.05 -21.92
C LYS A 232 0.63 0.04 -20.52
N GLU A 233 1.83 -0.51 -20.30
CA GLU A 233 2.55 -0.38 -19.03
C GLU A 233 2.86 1.08 -18.71
N ARG A 234 3.46 1.84 -19.65
CA ARG A 234 3.78 3.26 -19.45
C ARG A 234 2.56 4.16 -19.24
N ASP A 235 1.36 3.77 -19.68
CA ASP A 235 0.13 4.51 -19.43
C ASP A 235 -0.45 4.18 -18.05
N HIS A 236 -0.46 2.91 -17.63
CA HIS A 236 -0.76 2.51 -16.25
C HIS A 236 0.18 3.20 -15.23
N ASP A 237 1.47 3.28 -15.57
CA ASP A 237 2.50 3.92 -14.75
C ASP A 237 2.32 5.45 -14.63
N LYS A 238 1.67 6.11 -15.60
CA LYS A 238 1.22 7.51 -15.48
C LYS A 238 0.02 7.63 -14.55
N GLU A 239 -0.99 6.77 -14.71
CA GLU A 239 -2.20 6.78 -13.90
C GLU A 239 -1.88 6.58 -12.41
N GLN A 240 -0.95 5.67 -12.09
CA GLN A 240 -0.49 5.50 -10.70
C GLN A 240 0.23 6.74 -10.17
N ARG A 241 1.09 7.39 -10.98
CA ARG A 241 1.76 8.65 -10.61
C ARG A 241 0.80 9.82 -10.43
N GLU A 242 -0.38 9.78 -11.03
CA GLU A 242 -1.45 10.76 -10.84
C GLU A 242 -2.20 10.52 -9.51
N LYS A 243 -2.58 9.27 -9.22
CA LYS A 243 -3.14 8.87 -7.91
C LYS A 243 -2.21 9.22 -6.74
N ASP A 244 -0.91 8.95 -6.90
CA ASP A 244 0.15 9.33 -5.96
C ASP A 244 0.21 10.84 -5.69
N ARG A 245 -0.05 11.68 -6.72
CA ARG A 245 -0.09 13.14 -6.59
C ARG A 245 -1.33 13.60 -5.86
N GLU A 246 -2.50 13.05 -6.21
CA GLU A 246 -3.75 13.35 -5.49
C GLU A 246 -3.67 13.01 -4.00
N GLN A 247 -3.08 11.87 -3.65
CA GLN A 247 -2.92 11.48 -2.25
C GLN A 247 -2.05 12.49 -1.50
N ARG A 248 -0.88 12.86 -2.06
CA ARG A 248 0.02 13.86 -1.46
C ARG A 248 -0.63 15.25 -1.35
N GLU A 249 -1.60 15.56 -2.21
CA GLU A 249 -2.40 16.79 -2.12
C GLU A 249 -3.39 16.75 -0.96
N LYS A 250 -4.12 15.62 -0.81
CA LYS A 250 -5.05 15.39 0.32
C LYS A 250 -4.29 15.42 1.66
N GLU A 251 -3.13 14.75 1.74
CA GLU A 251 -2.25 14.81 2.92
C GLU A 251 -1.69 16.21 3.20
N ARG A 252 -1.55 17.09 2.20
CA ARG A 252 -1.17 18.50 2.42
C ARG A 252 -2.33 19.27 3.07
N GLN A 253 -3.52 19.17 2.48
CA GLN A 253 -4.74 19.82 2.98
C GLN A 253 -5.06 19.40 4.43
N GLU A 254 -4.92 18.11 4.76
CA GLU A 254 -5.09 17.60 6.13
C GLU A 254 -4.07 18.23 7.10
N ARG A 255 -2.78 18.27 6.74
CA ARG A 255 -1.74 18.89 7.58
C ARG A 255 -1.93 20.40 7.79
N ASP A 256 -2.53 21.10 6.83
CA ASP A 256 -2.85 22.53 6.96
C ASP A 256 -4.11 22.76 7.81
N HIS A 257 -5.14 21.92 7.69
CA HIS A 257 -6.27 21.92 8.64
C HIS A 257 -5.80 21.66 10.08
N ASP A 258 -4.87 20.73 10.25
CA ASP A 258 -4.29 20.37 11.54
C ASP A 258 -3.44 21.50 12.14
N ARG A 259 -2.82 22.35 11.30
CA ARG A 259 -2.13 23.59 11.72
C ARG A 259 -3.13 24.66 12.15
N ASP A 260 -4.18 24.91 11.38
CA ASP A 260 -5.23 25.88 11.70
C ASP A 260 -5.90 25.56 13.04
N GLN A 261 -6.18 24.28 13.30
CA GLN A 261 -6.76 23.87 14.58
C GLN A 261 -5.79 24.09 15.74
N ARG A 262 -4.51 23.71 15.59
CA ARG A 262 -3.46 24.01 16.59
C ARG A 262 -3.25 25.51 16.83
N GLU A 263 -3.60 26.38 15.89
CA GLU A 263 -3.59 27.83 16.10
C GLU A 263 -4.80 28.32 16.90
N LYS A 264 -6.01 27.79 16.64
CA LYS A 264 -7.21 28.08 17.45
C LYS A 264 -7.00 27.65 18.91
N ASP A 265 -6.53 26.43 19.12
CA ASP A 265 -6.14 25.87 20.42
C ASP A 265 -5.14 26.77 21.19
N ARG A 266 -4.23 27.45 20.48
CA ARG A 266 -3.27 28.38 21.09
C ARG A 266 -3.94 29.68 21.54
N LYS A 267 -4.82 30.25 20.71
CA LYS A 267 -5.58 31.48 21.00
C LYS A 267 -6.53 31.29 22.17
N GLU A 268 -7.23 30.16 22.24
CA GLU A 268 -8.08 29.79 23.38
C GLU A 268 -7.27 29.71 24.69
N ARG A 269 -6.14 29.00 24.68
CA ARG A 269 -5.23 28.90 25.83
C ARG A 269 -4.58 30.24 26.23
N GLU A 270 -4.55 31.22 25.34
CA GLU A 270 -4.10 32.59 25.61
C GLU A 270 -5.20 33.41 26.30
N ILE A 271 -6.45 33.32 25.83
CA ILE A 271 -7.63 33.89 26.49
C ILE A 271 -7.76 33.32 27.92
N ASP A 272 -7.68 31.99 28.10
CA ASP A 272 -7.69 31.37 29.43
C ASP A 272 -6.60 31.92 30.38
N ARG A 273 -5.44 32.32 29.84
CA ARG A 273 -4.34 32.88 30.63
C ARG A 273 -4.66 34.30 31.05
N GLU A 274 -5.19 35.12 30.14
CA GLU A 274 -5.67 36.46 30.49
C GLU A 274 -6.76 36.43 31.55
N GLU A 275 -7.76 35.55 31.42
CA GLU A 275 -8.85 35.44 32.39
C GLU A 275 -8.34 35.04 33.78
N ARG A 276 -7.44 34.05 33.86
CA ARG A 276 -6.80 33.67 35.13
C ARG A 276 -5.93 34.79 35.71
N VAL A 277 -5.37 35.68 34.89
CA VAL A 277 -4.67 36.89 35.37
C VAL A 277 -5.65 37.95 35.88
N LYS A 278 -6.77 38.19 35.19
CA LYS A 278 -7.86 39.09 35.63
C LYS A 278 -8.46 38.61 36.96
N GLU A 279 -8.75 37.32 37.07
CA GLU A 279 -9.30 36.66 38.26
C GLU A 279 -8.31 36.68 39.46
N ARG A 280 -6.99 36.55 39.22
CA ARG A 280 -5.96 36.77 40.26
C ARG A 280 -5.99 38.20 40.79
N LYS A 281 -5.93 39.20 39.90
CA LYS A 281 -5.99 40.63 40.29
C LYS A 281 -7.24 40.95 41.12
N LEU A 282 -8.40 40.39 40.77
CA LEU A 282 -9.63 40.57 41.55
C LEU A 282 -9.54 39.97 42.97
N ARG A 283 -8.98 38.76 43.12
CA ARG A 283 -8.76 38.16 44.45
C ARG A 283 -7.73 38.91 45.30
N ASP A 284 -6.73 39.51 44.68
CA ASP A 284 -5.72 40.29 45.39
C ASP A 284 -6.28 41.65 45.86
N LEU A 285 -7.12 42.32 45.06
CA LEU A 285 -7.92 43.48 45.50
C LEU A 285 -8.91 43.12 46.62
N GLU A 286 -9.56 41.95 46.54
CA GLU A 286 -10.48 41.45 47.58
C GLU A 286 -9.73 41.08 48.88
N ARG A 287 -8.44 40.71 48.81
CA ARG A 287 -7.56 40.56 49.99
C ARG A 287 -7.20 41.91 50.58
N GLU A 288 -6.72 42.84 49.75
CA GLU A 288 -6.34 44.19 50.16
C GLU A 288 -7.50 44.89 50.88
N LYS A 289 -8.72 44.84 50.33
CA LYS A 289 -9.90 45.38 51.01
C LYS A 289 -10.14 44.71 52.37
N ARG A 290 -10.12 43.38 52.46
CA ARG A 290 -10.32 42.69 53.75
C ARG A 290 -9.26 43.05 54.78
N ASP A 291 -8.03 43.34 54.37
CA ASP A 291 -6.96 43.77 55.27
C ASP A 291 -7.08 45.24 55.68
N GLN A 292 -7.62 46.11 54.82
CA GLN A 292 -8.08 47.47 55.17
C GLN A 292 -9.23 47.40 56.18
N ASP A 293 -10.29 46.64 55.89
CA ASP A 293 -11.45 46.41 56.77
C ASP A 293 -10.94 45.97 58.16
N ARG A 294 -10.06 44.97 58.22
CA ARG A 294 -9.40 44.47 59.45
C ARG A 294 -8.52 45.48 60.18
N GLU A 295 -8.03 46.52 59.52
CA GLU A 295 -7.23 47.57 60.16
C GLU A 295 -8.13 48.64 60.79
N GLU A 296 -9.24 48.99 60.15
CA GLU A 296 -10.28 49.85 60.72
C GLU A 296 -10.92 49.17 61.95
N ASP A 297 -11.27 47.89 61.81
CA ASP A 297 -11.75 46.98 62.86
C ASP A 297 -10.78 46.90 64.06
N LYS A 298 -9.47 47.16 63.87
CA LYS A 298 -8.47 47.26 64.97
C LYS A 298 -8.38 48.67 65.54
N LYS A 299 -8.48 49.72 64.71
CA LYS A 299 -8.47 51.12 65.13
C LYS A 299 -9.67 51.42 66.03
N GLU A 300 -10.86 50.95 65.66
CA GLU A 300 -12.08 51.06 66.46
C GLU A 300 -11.93 50.33 67.81
N ARG A 301 -11.59 49.04 67.80
CA ARG A 301 -11.35 48.26 69.05
C ARG A 301 -10.24 48.83 69.94
N ASN A 302 -9.31 49.62 69.39
CA ASN A 302 -8.33 50.35 70.19
C ASN A 302 -8.90 51.64 70.81
N LYS A 303 -9.73 52.42 70.11
CA LYS A 303 -10.47 53.56 70.69
C LYS A 303 -11.33 53.09 71.86
N ASP A 304 -12.16 52.07 71.62
CA ASP A 304 -12.96 51.35 72.61
C ASP A 304 -12.15 50.97 73.87
N ARG A 305 -10.88 50.58 73.67
CA ARG A 305 -10.00 50.14 74.75
C ARG A 305 -9.39 51.29 75.54
N GLU A 306 -9.13 52.44 74.91
CA GLU A 306 -8.71 53.66 75.60
C GLU A 306 -9.89 54.31 76.34
N GLU A 307 -11.06 54.42 75.73
CA GLU A 307 -12.29 54.90 76.38
C GLU A 307 -12.60 54.07 77.65
N ARG A 308 -12.57 52.74 77.55
CA ARG A 308 -12.73 51.82 78.71
C ARG A 308 -11.58 51.89 79.71
N LYS A 309 -10.42 52.47 79.37
CA LYS A 309 -9.35 52.78 80.35
C LYS A 309 -9.62 54.11 81.06
N GLU A 310 -10.13 55.11 80.37
CA GLU A 310 -10.44 56.41 80.95
C GLU A 310 -11.65 56.34 81.89
N ASP A 311 -12.72 55.66 81.48
CA ASP A 311 -13.84 55.28 82.34
C ASP A 311 -13.38 54.50 83.59
N ARG A 312 -12.41 53.58 83.46
CA ARG A 312 -11.78 52.92 84.62
C ARG A 312 -10.95 53.85 85.51
N LYS A 313 -10.33 54.90 84.98
CA LYS A 313 -9.62 55.92 85.79
C LYS A 313 -10.63 56.76 86.57
N LEU A 314 -11.69 57.23 85.90
CA LEU A 314 -12.77 58.02 86.50
C LEU A 314 -13.43 57.22 87.64
N ARG A 315 -13.85 55.98 87.38
CA ARG A 315 -14.38 55.08 88.42
C ARG A 315 -13.34 54.71 89.48
N GLY A 316 -12.04 54.82 89.19
CA GLY A 316 -10.97 54.74 90.19
C GLY A 316 -10.99 55.95 91.14
N GLN A 317 -11.04 57.16 90.58
CA GLN A 317 -11.10 58.43 91.32
C GLN A 317 -12.37 58.53 92.18
N GLU A 318 -13.54 58.20 91.62
CA GLU A 318 -14.81 58.11 92.36
C GLU A 318 -14.69 57.17 93.57
N ASN A 319 -14.02 56.02 93.43
CA ASN A 319 -13.82 55.08 94.53
C ASN A 319 -12.77 55.56 95.55
N GLU A 320 -11.80 56.40 95.17
CA GLU A 320 -10.91 57.06 96.13
C GLU A 320 -11.59 58.19 96.89
N GLU A 321 -12.42 59.01 96.22
CA GLU A 321 -13.26 60.01 96.88
C GLU A 321 -14.24 59.34 97.84
N ARG A 322 -14.95 58.30 97.39
CA ARG A 322 -15.85 57.51 98.23
C ARG A 322 -15.15 56.85 99.43
N LYS A 323 -13.86 56.50 99.32
CA LYS A 323 -13.04 56.05 100.45
C LYS A 323 -12.75 57.17 101.44
N LYS A 324 -12.36 58.37 100.97
CA LYS A 324 -12.15 59.56 101.83
C LYS A 324 -13.44 59.94 102.54
N ASP A 325 -14.58 59.85 101.85
CA ASP A 325 -15.92 60.05 102.40
C ASP A 325 -16.25 59.07 103.52
N ILE A 326 -15.88 57.80 103.38
CA ILE A 326 -16.03 56.77 104.41
C ILE A 326 -15.08 57.04 105.59
N GLU A 327 -13.80 57.31 105.32
CA GLU A 327 -12.79 57.60 106.35
C GLU A 327 -13.12 58.87 107.15
N GLN A 328 -13.72 59.90 106.51
CA GLN A 328 -14.26 61.06 107.20
C GLN A 328 -15.45 60.68 108.08
N ARG A 329 -16.41 59.88 107.56
CA ARG A 329 -17.56 59.41 108.36
C ARG A 329 -17.13 58.53 109.53
N GLU A 330 -16.02 57.80 109.42
CA GLU A 330 -15.41 57.04 110.51
C GLU A 330 -14.75 57.96 111.54
N LYS A 331 -14.03 59.01 111.12
CA LYS A 331 -13.50 60.03 112.04
C LYS A 331 -14.60 60.84 112.72
N GLU A 332 -15.70 61.14 112.02
CA GLU A 332 -16.90 61.74 112.61
C GLU A 332 -17.61 60.79 113.58
N ARG A 333 -17.57 59.46 113.36
CA ARG A 333 -18.06 58.48 114.33
C ARG A 333 -17.15 58.42 115.56
N GLU A 334 -15.84 58.32 115.38
CA GLU A 334 -14.87 58.39 116.49
C GLU A 334 -15.02 59.69 117.31
N GLN A 335 -15.24 60.82 116.65
CA GLN A 335 -15.45 62.09 117.35
C GLN A 335 -16.76 62.08 118.12
N ARG A 336 -17.87 61.61 117.51
CA ARG A 336 -19.14 61.44 118.24
C ARG A 336 -19.01 60.45 119.39
N GLU A 337 -18.22 59.39 119.26
CA GLU A 337 -17.92 58.45 120.35
C GLU A 337 -17.13 59.14 121.47
N LYS A 338 -16.08 59.91 121.16
CA LYS A 338 -15.32 60.71 122.14
C LYS A 338 -16.19 61.78 122.79
N ASP A 339 -17.08 62.42 122.05
CA ASP A 339 -18.05 63.39 122.56
C ASP A 339 -19.07 62.70 123.48
N THR A 340 -19.55 61.51 123.14
CA THR A 340 -20.41 60.72 124.05
C THR A 340 -19.65 60.21 125.27
N GLN A 341 -18.38 59.81 125.17
CA GLN A 341 -17.56 59.43 126.33
C GLN A 341 -17.25 60.63 127.23
N SER A 342 -17.01 61.81 126.65
CA SER A 342 -16.88 63.08 127.37
C SER A 342 -18.20 63.47 128.06
N HIS A 343 -19.34 63.34 127.37
CA HIS A 343 -20.67 63.56 127.93
C HIS A 343 -21.04 62.51 129.00
N GLU A 344 -20.56 61.27 128.87
CA GLU A 344 -20.73 60.19 129.85
C GLU A 344 -19.80 60.38 131.06
N GLN A 345 -18.60 60.96 130.89
CA GLN A 345 -17.74 61.40 131.98
C GLN A 345 -18.26 62.67 132.66
N LEU A 346 -18.89 63.58 131.93
CA LEU A 346 -19.66 64.69 132.50
C LEU A 346 -20.86 64.16 133.28
N HIS A 347 -21.59 63.15 132.77
CA HIS A 347 -22.60 62.44 133.55
C HIS A 347 -21.99 61.80 134.80
N LYS A 348 -20.91 61.03 134.70
CA LYS A 348 -20.26 60.41 135.87
C LYS A 348 -19.76 61.44 136.89
N ASN A 349 -19.33 62.63 136.46
CA ASN A 349 -18.98 63.74 137.34
C ASN A 349 -20.21 64.42 137.97
N VAL A 350 -21.29 64.61 137.21
CA VAL A 350 -22.58 65.12 137.71
C VAL A 350 -23.21 64.12 138.67
N ASP A 351 -23.17 62.82 138.38
CA ASP A 351 -23.62 61.73 139.23
C ASP A 351 -22.75 61.61 140.49
N LEU A 352 -21.44 61.84 140.40
CA LEU A 352 -20.57 61.92 141.58
C LEU A 352 -20.92 63.14 142.45
N ILE A 353 -21.23 64.30 141.85
CA ILE A 353 -21.72 65.48 142.56
C ILE A 353 -23.10 65.19 143.19
N LEU A 354 -24.02 64.55 142.46
CA LEU A 354 -25.32 64.12 142.94
C LEU A 354 -25.23 62.99 143.98
N GLN A 355 -24.14 62.22 144.01
CA GLN A 355 -23.88 61.20 145.02
C GLN A 355 -23.27 61.82 146.28
N ILE A 356 -22.41 62.83 146.15
CA ILE A 356 -21.91 63.64 147.28
C ILE A 356 -23.05 64.44 147.93
N ILE A 357 -23.98 64.98 147.14
CA ILE A 357 -25.19 65.66 147.62
C ILE A 357 -26.25 64.63 148.12
N GLY A 358 -26.36 63.48 147.44
CA GLY A 358 -27.38 62.46 147.67
C GLY A 358 -27.12 61.54 148.87
N GLN A 359 -25.87 61.38 149.31
CA GLN A 359 -25.54 60.62 150.52
C GLN A 359 -26.09 61.25 151.83
N GLN A 360 -26.77 62.40 151.76
CA GLN A 360 -27.55 62.94 152.88
C GLN A 360 -29.03 62.47 152.93
N ASN A 361 -29.62 61.91 151.85
CA ASN A 361 -31.05 61.58 151.82
C ASN A 361 -31.39 60.15 151.35
N THR A 362 -31.60 59.33 152.36
CA THR A 362 -32.38 58.09 152.45
C THR A 362 -33.41 57.71 151.36
N LYS A 363 -33.31 56.42 150.95
CA LYS A 363 -34.40 55.39 150.88
C LYS A 363 -35.47 55.40 149.76
N ASP A 364 -35.93 54.17 149.51
CA ASP A 364 -37.24 53.71 148.97
C ASP A 364 -37.58 53.79 147.46
N GLY A 365 -38.23 52.72 146.96
CA GLY A 365 -38.82 52.55 145.61
C GLY A 365 -37.92 51.78 144.60
N LYS A 366 -38.27 50.69 143.88
CA LYS A 366 -39.48 49.95 143.41
C LYS A 366 -39.96 50.23 141.96
N CYS A 367 -39.94 49.17 141.13
CA CYS A 367 -40.61 48.97 139.82
C CYS A 367 -40.22 49.91 138.66
N GLY A 368 -40.35 49.52 137.37
CA GLY A 368 -40.65 48.20 136.78
C GLY A 368 -41.52 48.27 135.50
N ARG A 369 -41.44 47.25 134.61
CA ARG A 369 -42.27 47.03 133.38
C ARG A 369 -42.09 48.06 132.23
N ASN A 370 -42.44 47.83 130.95
CA ASN A 370 -42.83 46.64 130.16
C ASN A 370 -42.56 46.88 128.64
N GLU A 371 -42.90 45.90 127.78
CA GLU A 371 -43.58 45.97 126.43
C GLU A 371 -43.75 47.35 125.73
N THR A 372 -43.82 47.57 124.41
CA THR A 372 -44.04 46.79 123.14
C THR A 372 -43.71 47.75 121.94
N SER A 373 -43.84 47.48 120.61
CA SER A 373 -44.16 46.34 119.71
C SER A 373 -43.77 46.73 118.25
N GLU A 374 -43.87 45.79 117.28
CA GLU A 374 -44.29 46.02 115.87
C GLU A 374 -43.43 46.93 114.93
N ALA A 375 -43.51 46.86 113.59
CA ALA A 375 -43.94 45.82 112.65
C ALA A 375 -43.41 46.09 111.22
N SER A 376 -43.33 45.03 110.40
CA SER A 376 -43.57 44.95 108.92
C SER A 376 -42.82 45.97 107.99
N GLU A 377 -42.93 45.98 106.63
CA GLU A 377 -43.76 45.20 105.70
C GLU A 377 -43.17 45.13 104.25
N THR A 378 -42.96 43.92 103.70
CA THR A 378 -43.02 43.61 102.23
C THR A 378 -41.98 44.30 101.28
N ARG A 379 -41.90 44.10 99.94
CA ARG A 379 -42.78 43.42 98.94
C ARG A 379 -42.06 42.98 97.64
N GLU A 380 -42.75 42.13 96.85
CA GLU A 380 -42.77 41.87 95.36
C GLU A 380 -41.78 42.61 94.42
N ALA A 381 -41.32 42.07 93.28
CA ALA A 381 -41.45 40.74 92.63
C ALA A 381 -40.21 40.50 91.69
N SER A 382 -40.17 39.97 90.44
CA SER A 382 -41.15 39.59 89.39
C SER A 382 -40.52 38.59 88.36
N GLU A 383 -41.17 38.34 87.22
CA GLU A 383 -40.90 37.28 86.23
C GLU A 383 -40.56 37.83 84.82
N ALA A 384 -40.03 37.00 83.89
CA ALA A 384 -40.71 36.62 82.62
C ALA A 384 -39.83 35.95 81.52
N ASN A 385 -40.43 34.96 80.83
CA ASN A 385 -40.23 34.52 79.43
C ASN A 385 -38.95 33.76 78.94
N GLY A 386 -39.20 32.68 78.17
CA GLY A 386 -38.25 31.96 77.27
C GLY A 386 -38.60 32.22 75.77
N PRO A 387 -38.56 31.25 74.82
CA PRO A 387 -38.39 29.79 74.93
C PRO A 387 -37.28 29.17 73.99
N PRO A 388 -37.49 28.19 73.07
CA PRO A 388 -37.00 26.82 73.34
C PRO A 388 -36.13 26.11 72.25
N VAL A 389 -35.73 24.88 72.63
CA VAL A 389 -35.15 23.75 71.87
C VAL A 389 -35.49 23.64 70.37
N LEU A 390 -34.48 23.28 69.55
CA LEU A 390 -34.65 22.40 68.38
C LEU A 390 -33.58 21.28 68.33
N ARG A 391 -33.86 20.21 67.59
CA ARG A 391 -33.16 18.90 67.70
C ARG A 391 -33.19 18.13 66.37
N LYS A 392 -32.07 17.48 66.01
CA LYS A 392 -31.86 16.46 64.95
C LYS A 392 -31.76 16.88 63.47
N ASN A 393 -31.00 16.05 62.75
CA ASN A 393 -31.00 15.64 61.33
C ASN A 393 -29.70 16.04 60.60
N ASN A 394 -28.87 15.10 60.12
CA ASN A 394 -29.03 14.02 59.11
C ASN A 394 -29.26 14.51 57.66
N ALA A 395 -28.15 14.72 56.97
CA ALA A 395 -27.91 14.46 55.54
C ALA A 395 -26.43 14.03 55.49
N TYR A 396 -25.99 12.86 55.00
CA TYR A 396 -26.44 12.05 53.87
C TYR A 396 -26.38 12.77 52.52
N ASP A 397 -25.18 12.67 51.93
CA ASP A 397 -24.94 12.25 50.55
C ASP A 397 -25.07 13.22 49.37
N LEU A 398 -24.55 12.74 48.23
CA LEU A 398 -24.61 13.32 46.88
C LEU A 398 -23.87 14.64 46.64
N ARG A 399 -22.53 14.55 46.46
CA ARG A 399 -21.84 15.36 45.43
C ARG A 399 -20.70 14.63 44.69
N THR A 400 -21.14 13.72 43.83
CA THR A 400 -20.57 13.44 42.49
C THR A 400 -19.10 13.04 42.39
N GLU A 401 -18.84 11.73 42.42
CA GLU A 401 -17.76 11.14 41.62
C GLU A 401 -18.06 11.33 40.12
N SER A 402 -17.31 12.19 39.41
CA SER A 402 -17.51 12.39 37.96
C SER A 402 -16.22 12.68 37.18
N ILE A 403 -15.04 12.30 37.70
CA ILE A 403 -13.73 12.56 37.05
C ILE A 403 -12.92 11.26 36.89
N ARG A 404 -13.58 10.16 36.48
CA ARG A 404 -12.93 8.87 36.12
C ARG A 404 -13.58 8.15 34.92
N LYS A 405 -13.68 8.84 33.79
CA LYS A 405 -13.74 8.24 32.43
C LYS A 405 -13.38 9.31 31.39
N ASN A 406 -12.72 8.88 30.31
CA ASN A 406 -12.24 9.64 29.13
C ASN A 406 -10.73 10.00 29.07
N TYR A 407 -9.87 8.99 29.28
CA TYR A 407 -8.55 8.92 28.65
C TYR A 407 -8.30 7.49 28.13
N ARG A 408 -9.06 7.08 27.11
CA ARG A 408 -8.83 5.87 26.31
C ARG A 408 -9.65 5.84 25.01
N MET A 409 -9.34 6.76 24.11
CA MET A 409 -9.17 6.48 22.68
C MET A 409 -7.89 7.20 22.25
#